data_AF-A0A3D6BVM3-F1
#
_entry.id   AF-A0A3D6BVM3-F1
#
_cell.length_a   1.000
_cell.length_b   1.000
_cell.length_c   1.000
_cell.angle_alpha   90.00
_cell.angle_beta   90.00
_cell.angle_gamma   90.00
#
_symmetry.space_group_name_H-M   'P 1'
#
loop_
_entity.id
_entity.type
_entity.pdbx_description
1 polymer ?
#
loop_
_entity_poly.entity_id
_entity_poly.type
_entity_poly.pdbx_seq_one_letter_code
_entity_poly.pdbx_strand_id
1 'polypeptide(L)'
;MKKGSNIFINLIFFLGGCLITYFALQYSYFNINTEVNVVETLLSLIIALIGLYIAVSIQKKYNKNQSLHSIVQSKMDSIWSGFSIFDNQLNDQNTIQLKIVTKSFKSLYKELNNLKIVFTTFNLNATCINKLEKSMEAFDTLITSDLPISNNVIKLSNHKTVIKDQSNLIHQDIVNSLKEINDIL
;
A
#
# COMPACT_ATOMS: atom_id res chain seq x y z
N MET A 1 -14.76 5.61 -19.68
CA MET A 1 -13.65 5.23 -20.61
C MET A 1 -12.49 6.21 -20.41
N LYS A 2 -11.31 5.70 -20.00
CA LYS A 2 -10.14 6.52 -19.63
C LYS A 2 -9.53 7.20 -20.87
N LYS A 3 -9.64 8.53 -20.96
CA LYS A 3 -9.07 9.40 -22.02
C LYS A 3 -7.52 9.51 -22.02
N GLY A 4 -6.80 8.51 -21.49
CA GLY A 4 -5.34 8.54 -21.36
C GLY A 4 -4.56 7.84 -22.49
N SER A 5 -5.25 7.20 -23.44
CA SER A 5 -4.61 6.27 -24.40
C SER A 5 -4.53 6.78 -25.84
N ASN A 6 -5.12 7.93 -26.19
CA ASN A 6 -5.24 8.34 -27.59
C ASN A 6 -4.14 9.30 -28.05
N ILE A 7 -3.43 9.96 -27.13
CA ILE A 7 -2.39 10.95 -27.50
C ILE A 7 -1.22 10.26 -28.21
N PHE A 8 -0.73 9.13 -27.69
CA PHE A 8 0.39 8.40 -28.29
C PHE A 8 0.04 7.79 -29.65
N ILE A 9 -1.17 7.24 -29.79
CA ILE A 9 -1.65 6.70 -31.07
C ILE A 9 -1.77 7.83 -32.10
N ASN A 10 -2.34 8.98 -31.72
CA ASN A 10 -2.43 10.14 -32.59
C ASN A 10 -1.06 10.69 -32.99
N LEU A 11 -0.07 10.64 -32.08
CA LEU A 11 1.29 11.10 -32.34
C LEU A 11 2.02 10.17 -33.32
N ILE A 12 1.81 8.85 -33.21
CA ILE A 12 2.32 7.86 -34.17
C ILE A 12 1.71 8.08 -35.55
N PHE A 13 0.38 8.28 -35.65
CA PHE A 13 -0.28 8.54 -36.93
C PHE A 13 0.12 9.89 -37.54
N PHE A 14 0.32 10.93 -36.73
CA PHE A 14 0.79 12.22 -37.18
C PHE A 14 2.21 12.13 -37.76
N LEU A 15 3.14 11.49 -37.03
CA LEU A 15 4.51 11.27 -37.51
C LEU A 15 4.54 10.40 -38.77
N GLY A 16 3.72 9.34 -38.82
CA GLY A 16 3.59 8.50 -40.02
C GLY A 16 3.02 9.26 -41.23
N GLY A 17 2.06 10.17 -41.01
CA GLY A 17 1.52 11.04 -42.05
C GLY A 17 2.57 12.00 -42.61
N CYS A 18 3.30 12.70 -41.74
CA CYS A 18 4.41 13.57 -42.15
C CYS A 18 5.47 12.82 -42.98
N LEU A 19 5.72 11.56 -42.63
CA LEU A 19 6.70 10.70 -43.28
C LEU A 19 6.27 10.34 -44.71
N ILE A 20 5.01 9.92 -44.91
CA ILE A 20 4.46 9.64 -46.25
C ILE A 20 4.47 10.90 -47.12
N THR A 21 4.06 12.04 -46.57
CA THR A 21 4.06 13.32 -47.30
C THR A 21 5.48 13.75 -47.68
N TYR A 22 6.46 13.54 -46.81
CA TYR A 22 7.86 13.86 -47.09
C TYR A 22 8.47 12.93 -48.17
N PHE A 23 8.22 11.62 -48.11
CA PHE A 23 8.65 10.69 -49.17
C PHE A 23 8.02 11.04 -50.52
N ALA A 24 6.72 11.37 -50.53
CA ALA A 24 6.03 11.80 -51.74
C ALA A 24 6.63 13.11 -52.30
N LEU A 25 6.97 14.08 -51.44
CA LEU A 25 7.58 15.35 -51.85
C LEU A 25 9.02 15.18 -52.35
N GLN A 26 9.84 14.37 -51.67
CA GLN A 26 11.21 14.06 -52.10
C GLN A 26 11.23 13.35 -53.45
N TYR A 27 10.36 12.35 -53.64
CA TYR A 27 10.23 11.61 -54.90
C TYR A 27 9.68 12.49 -56.04
N SER A 28 8.81 13.45 -55.72
CA SER A 28 8.21 14.36 -56.70
C SER A 28 9.12 15.51 -57.12
N TYR A 29 10.03 15.98 -56.26
CA TYR A 29 10.72 17.26 -56.48
C TYR A 29 12.26 17.19 -56.61
N PHE A 30 12.96 16.15 -56.14
CA PHE A 30 14.43 16.16 -56.17
C PHE A 30 15.07 14.82 -56.51
N ASN A 31 16.01 14.85 -57.48
CA ASN A 31 17.03 13.80 -57.63
C ASN A 31 17.77 13.65 -56.29
N ILE A 32 17.62 12.46 -55.70
CA ILE A 32 17.90 12.14 -54.29
C ILE A 32 19.34 12.50 -53.91
N ASN A 33 19.51 13.41 -52.95
CA ASN A 33 20.78 13.57 -52.24
C ASN A 33 20.84 12.52 -51.11
N THR A 34 21.66 11.48 -51.31
CA THR A 34 21.79 10.30 -50.44
C THR A 34 22.53 10.54 -49.12
N GLU A 35 23.00 11.77 -48.85
CA GLU A 35 23.79 12.07 -47.65
C GLU A 35 22.97 12.15 -46.36
N VAL A 36 21.69 12.50 -46.44
CA VAL A 36 20.84 12.51 -45.25
C VAL A 36 20.35 11.09 -45.01
N ASN A 37 20.95 10.40 -44.03
CA ASN A 37 20.53 9.06 -43.61
C ASN A 37 19.20 9.16 -42.80
N VAL A 38 18.14 9.55 -43.50
CA VAL A 38 16.79 9.79 -42.96
C VAL A 38 16.25 8.52 -42.29
N VAL A 39 16.60 7.35 -42.83
CA VAL A 39 16.21 6.04 -42.30
C VAL A 39 16.81 5.81 -40.91
N GLU A 40 18.10 6.11 -40.71
CA GLU A 40 18.76 5.99 -39.41
C GLU A 40 18.22 7.00 -38.39
N THR A 41 17.94 8.23 -38.82
CA THR A 41 17.34 9.26 -37.95
C THR A 41 15.94 8.85 -37.48
N LEU A 42 15.14 8.25 -38.37
CA LEU A 42 13.81 7.74 -38.05
C LEU A 42 13.84 6.51 -37.13
N LEU A 43 14.72 5.56 -37.41
CA LEU A 43 14.95 4.41 -36.52
C LEU A 43 15.34 4.90 -35.11
N SER A 44 16.24 5.88 -35.04
CA SER A 44 16.67 6.49 -33.77
C SER A 44 15.51 7.17 -33.04
N LEU A 45 14.63 7.88 -33.75
CA LEU A 45 13.44 8.52 -33.17
C LEU A 45 12.44 7.49 -32.61
N ILE A 46 12.16 6.42 -33.36
CA ILE A 46 11.26 5.34 -32.92
C ILE A 46 11.82 4.64 -31.68
N ILE A 47 13.12 4.33 -31.68
CA ILE A 47 13.80 3.72 -30.53
C ILE A 47 13.72 4.64 -29.31
N ALA A 48 13.93 5.95 -29.49
CA ALA A 48 13.79 6.92 -28.41
C ALA A 48 12.37 6.96 -27.81
N LEU A 49 11.33 6.90 -28.66
CA LEU A 49 9.93 6.85 -28.21
C LEU A 49 9.61 5.56 -27.43
N ILE A 50 10.13 4.41 -27.88
CA ILE A 50 9.98 3.14 -27.15
C ILE A 50 10.70 3.21 -25.80
N GLY A 51 11.93 3.73 -25.77
CA GLY A 51 12.69 3.93 -24.53
C GLY A 51 11.97 4.84 -23.53
N LEU A 52 11.38 5.94 -24.01
CA LEU A 52 10.57 6.85 -23.20
C LEU A 52 9.32 6.15 -22.65
N TYR A 53 8.63 5.35 -23.47
CA TYR A 53 7.46 4.59 -23.03
C TYR A 53 7.81 3.57 -21.92
N ILE A 54 8.92 2.85 -22.08
CA ILE A 54 9.42 1.91 -21.08
C ILE A 54 9.78 2.66 -19.79
N ALA A 55 10.53 3.75 -19.89
CA ALA A 55 10.93 4.56 -18.73
C ALA A 55 9.71 5.09 -17.96
N VAL A 56 8.71 5.64 -18.66
CA VAL A 56 7.45 6.12 -18.04
C VAL A 56 6.68 4.97 -17.39
N SER A 57 6.66 3.79 -18.02
CA SER A 57 5.97 2.61 -17.48
C SER A 57 6.66 2.09 -16.22
N ILE A 58 8.00 2.03 -16.21
CA ILE A 58 8.80 1.67 -15.04
C ILE A 58 8.59 2.68 -13.92
N GLN A 59 8.67 3.99 -14.21
CA GLN A 59 8.50 5.04 -13.22
C GLN A 59 7.10 5.03 -12.58
N LYS A 60 6.05 4.80 -13.37
CA LYS A 60 4.68 4.63 -12.85
C LYS A 60 4.57 3.41 -11.93
N LYS A 61 5.20 2.29 -12.29
CA LYS A 61 5.22 1.07 -11.47
C LYS A 61 5.97 1.32 -10.16
N TYR A 62 7.13 1.97 -10.22
CA TYR A 62 7.93 2.33 -9.04
C TYR A 62 7.16 3.26 -8.09
N ASN A 63 6.56 4.34 -8.61
CA ASN A 63 5.77 5.27 -7.79
C ASN A 63 4.55 4.60 -7.15
N LYS A 64 3.89 3.66 -7.86
CA LYS A 64 2.79 2.87 -7.31
C LYS A 64 3.25 1.99 -6.14
N ASN A 65 4.40 1.33 -6.26
CA ASN A 65 4.93 0.47 -5.20
C ASN A 65 5.40 1.31 -3.99
N GLN A 66 6.08 2.43 -4.23
CA GLN A 66 6.53 3.32 -3.15
C GLN A 66 5.36 3.94 -2.37
N SER A 67 4.31 4.38 -3.08
CA SER A 67 3.11 4.91 -2.42
C SER A 67 2.36 3.83 -1.63
N LEU A 68 2.26 2.61 -2.16
CA LEU A 68 1.68 1.47 -1.44
C LEU A 68 2.46 1.15 -0.16
N HIS A 69 3.79 1.06 -0.26
CA HIS A 69 4.67 0.82 0.88
C HIS A 69 4.49 1.90 1.96
N SER A 70 4.52 3.17 1.57
CA SER A 70 4.33 4.31 2.48
C SER A 70 2.95 4.28 3.19
N ILE A 71 1.87 3.98 2.46
CA ILE A 71 0.52 3.88 3.02
C ILE A 71 0.43 2.73 4.03
N VAL A 72 0.95 1.55 3.65
CA VAL A 72 0.90 0.36 4.49
C VAL A 72 1.73 0.53 5.75
N GLN A 73 2.95 1.06 5.62
CA GLN A 73 3.83 1.37 6.75
C GLN A 73 3.16 2.34 7.71
N SER A 74 2.64 3.47 7.21
CA SER A 74 1.96 4.46 8.06
C SER A 74 0.77 3.87 8.84
N LYS A 75 0.03 2.95 8.23
CA LYS A 75 -1.09 2.27 8.90
C LYS A 75 -0.63 1.29 9.96
N MET A 76 0.42 0.51 9.69
CA MET A 76 1.01 -0.40 10.67
C MET A 76 1.62 0.36 11.85
N ASP A 77 2.28 1.49 11.60
CA ASP A 77 2.81 2.37 12.64
C ASP A 77 1.69 2.92 13.54
N SER A 78 0.54 3.28 12.94
CA SER A 78 -0.65 3.72 13.69
C SER A 78 -1.22 2.60 14.58
N ILE A 79 -1.29 1.37 14.06
CA ILE A 79 -1.73 0.19 14.83
C ILE A 79 -0.75 -0.09 15.98
N TRP A 80 0.55 -0.09 15.71
CA TRP A 80 1.60 -0.28 16.71
C TRP A 80 1.52 0.76 17.82
N SER A 81 1.51 2.06 17.44
CA SER A 81 1.44 3.16 18.39
C SER A 81 0.16 3.13 19.21
N GLY A 82 -0.99 2.91 18.57
CA GLY A 82 -2.28 2.80 19.26
C GLY A 82 -2.32 1.65 20.25
N PHE A 83 -1.75 0.50 19.88
CA PHE A 83 -1.70 -0.67 20.76
C PHE A 83 -0.70 -0.48 21.91
N SER A 84 0.52 0.02 21.65
CA SER A 84 1.50 0.27 22.72
C SER A 84 1.03 1.31 23.73
N ILE A 85 0.32 2.36 23.29
CA ILE A 85 -0.29 3.33 24.23
C ILE A 85 -1.32 2.63 25.13
N PHE A 86 -2.15 1.75 24.55
CA PHE A 86 -3.13 0.99 25.31
C PHE A 86 -2.47 -0.02 26.27
N ASP A 87 -1.45 -0.74 25.83
CA ASP A 87 -0.69 -1.69 26.65
C ASP A 87 0.00 -0.99 27.83
N ASN A 88 0.61 0.16 27.62
CA ASN A 88 1.20 0.96 28.69
C ASN A 88 0.14 1.36 29.73
N GLN A 89 -1.06 1.77 29.29
CA GLN A 89 -2.16 2.09 30.20
C GLN A 89 -2.62 0.88 31.01
N LEU A 90 -2.63 -0.32 30.43
CA LEU A 90 -2.97 -1.56 31.12
C LEU A 90 -1.89 -1.96 32.15
N ASN A 91 -0.62 -1.74 31.83
CA ASN A 91 0.49 -2.09 32.71
C ASN A 91 0.58 -1.15 33.93
N ASP A 92 0.39 0.16 33.72
CA ASP A 92 0.54 1.19 34.75
C ASP A 92 -0.64 1.22 35.74
N GLN A 93 -1.82 0.78 35.31
CA GLN A 93 -3.03 0.86 36.12
C GLN A 93 -3.41 -0.52 36.68
N ASN A 94 -4.03 -0.54 37.87
CA ASN A 94 -4.65 -1.77 38.42
C ASN A 94 -6.11 -1.89 38.01
N THR A 95 -6.66 -0.84 37.41
CA THR A 95 -8.04 -0.74 36.97
C THR A 95 -8.12 0.12 35.73
N ILE A 96 -8.95 -0.27 34.77
CA ILE A 96 -9.19 0.53 33.56
C ILE A 96 -10.69 0.71 33.32
N GLN A 97 -11.10 1.87 32.83
CA GLN A 97 -12.50 2.10 32.47
C GLN A 97 -12.86 1.34 31.20
N LEU A 98 -13.99 0.63 31.21
CA LEU A 98 -14.49 -0.12 30.05
C LEU A 98 -14.60 0.77 28.80
N LYS A 99 -15.03 2.03 28.98
CA LYS A 99 -15.13 3.02 27.89
C LYS A 99 -13.80 3.26 27.19
N ILE A 100 -12.67 3.26 27.93
CA ILE A 100 -11.33 3.44 27.35
C ILE A 100 -10.98 2.22 26.51
N VAL A 101 -11.17 1.01 27.07
CA VAL A 101 -10.95 -0.26 26.38
C VAL A 101 -11.73 -0.33 25.06
N THR A 102 -13.05 -0.14 25.11
CA THR A 102 -13.91 -0.20 23.92
C THR A 102 -13.53 0.85 22.88
N LYS A 103 -13.14 2.06 23.32
CA LYS A 103 -12.69 3.11 22.41
C LYS A 103 -11.37 2.74 21.72
N SER A 104 -10.42 2.17 22.46
CA SER A 104 -9.12 1.73 21.93
C SER A 104 -9.29 0.62 20.90
N PHE A 105 -10.02 -0.45 21.22
CA PHE A 105 -10.28 -1.54 20.28
C PHE A 105 -11.05 -1.07 19.04
N LYS A 106 -12.08 -0.23 19.20
CA LYS A 106 -12.79 0.36 18.06
C LYS A 106 -11.86 1.13 17.12
N SER A 107 -10.88 1.85 17.67
CA SER A 107 -9.88 2.56 16.88
C SER A 107 -8.94 1.59 16.15
N LEU A 108 -8.46 0.55 16.83
CA LEU A 108 -7.58 -0.46 16.26
C LEU A 108 -8.25 -1.25 15.13
N TYR A 109 -9.49 -1.71 15.33
CA TYR A 109 -10.26 -2.41 14.29
C TYR A 109 -10.53 -1.54 13.07
N LYS A 110 -10.74 -0.23 13.27
CA LYS A 110 -10.89 0.70 12.14
C LYS A 110 -9.62 0.74 11.28
N GLU A 111 -8.44 0.81 11.90
CA GLU A 111 -7.18 0.82 11.15
C GLU A 111 -6.86 -0.52 10.50
N LEU A 112 -7.13 -1.65 11.18
CA LEU A 112 -7.03 -2.98 10.58
C LEU A 112 -7.93 -3.12 9.34
N ASN A 113 -9.19 -2.66 9.44
CA ASN A 113 -10.10 -2.69 8.31
C ASN A 113 -9.62 -1.80 7.15
N ASN A 114 -9.09 -0.60 7.46
CA ASN A 114 -8.48 0.25 6.44
C ASN A 114 -7.31 -0.46 5.73
N LEU A 115 -6.49 -1.19 6.48
CA LEU A 115 -5.37 -1.94 5.93
C LEU A 115 -5.85 -3.09 5.02
N LYS A 116 -6.89 -3.82 5.42
CA LYS A 116 -7.54 -4.83 4.56
C LYS A 116 -8.05 -4.24 3.26
N ILE A 117 -8.68 -3.05 3.30
CA ILE A 117 -9.16 -2.37 2.09
C ILE A 117 -7.99 -2.02 1.15
N VAL A 118 -6.84 -1.62 1.69
CA VAL A 118 -5.64 -1.41 0.87
C VAL A 118 -5.21 -2.73 0.23
N PHE A 119 -5.12 -3.82 1.00
CA PHE A 119 -4.70 -5.12 0.47
C PHE A 119 -5.64 -5.63 -0.62
N THR A 120 -6.95 -5.54 -0.44
CA THR A 120 -7.94 -5.95 -1.45
C THR A 120 -7.88 -5.06 -2.70
N THR A 121 -7.67 -3.75 -2.55
CA THR A 121 -7.54 -2.81 -3.68
C THR A 121 -6.31 -3.15 -4.55
N PHE A 122 -5.26 -3.69 -3.95
CA PHE A 122 -4.02 -4.05 -4.64
C PHE A 122 -3.92 -5.56 -4.95
N ASN A 123 -4.98 -6.34 -4.72
CA ASN A 123 -5.02 -7.81 -4.88
C ASN A 123 -3.90 -8.54 -4.11
N LEU A 124 -3.55 -8.05 -2.92
CA LEU A 124 -2.57 -8.67 -2.03
C LEU A 124 -3.23 -9.65 -1.06
N ASN A 125 -2.45 -10.65 -0.62
CA ASN A 125 -2.89 -11.61 0.38
C ASN A 125 -2.98 -10.95 1.77
N ALA A 126 -4.18 -10.87 2.35
CA ALA A 126 -4.45 -10.26 3.65
C ALA A 126 -4.42 -11.25 4.83
N THR A 127 -3.84 -12.44 4.66
CA THR A 127 -3.77 -13.48 5.72
C THR A 127 -3.07 -13.01 6.99
N CYS A 128 -1.96 -12.26 6.87
CA CYS A 128 -1.26 -11.68 8.02
C CYS A 128 -2.16 -10.73 8.83
N ILE A 129 -2.90 -9.86 8.15
CA ILE A 129 -3.83 -8.91 8.76
C ILE A 129 -4.98 -9.65 9.45
N ASN A 130 -5.51 -10.70 8.83
CA ASN A 130 -6.55 -11.54 9.42
C ASN A 130 -6.06 -12.28 10.68
N LYS A 131 -4.80 -12.71 10.71
CA LYS A 131 -4.20 -13.32 11.90
C LYS A 131 -4.09 -12.30 13.04
N LEU A 132 -3.60 -11.10 12.73
CA LEU A 132 -3.48 -10.01 13.70
C LEU A 132 -4.84 -9.61 14.28
N GLU A 133 -5.87 -9.50 13.43
CA GLU A 133 -7.24 -9.20 13.87
C GLU A 133 -7.77 -10.27 14.84
N LYS A 134 -7.60 -11.56 14.53
CA LYS A 134 -7.99 -12.65 15.45
C LYS A 134 -7.27 -12.58 16.80
N SER A 135 -5.99 -12.25 16.81
CA SER A 135 -5.24 -12.06 18.05
C SER A 135 -5.76 -10.87 18.86
N MET A 136 -6.16 -9.79 18.18
CA MET A 136 -6.81 -8.64 18.83
C MET A 136 -8.20 -8.97 19.36
N GLU A 137 -9.01 -9.74 18.63
CA GLU A 137 -10.33 -10.20 19.07
C GLU A 137 -10.25 -11.09 20.31
N ALA A 138 -9.26 -11.99 20.36
CA ALA A 138 -9.01 -12.84 21.52
C ALA A 138 -8.64 -11.98 22.76
N PHE A 139 -7.85 -10.94 22.57
CA PHE A 139 -7.46 -10.03 23.66
C PHE A 139 -8.60 -9.11 24.11
N ASP A 140 -9.42 -8.63 23.19
CA ASP A 140 -10.63 -7.86 23.50
C ASP A 140 -11.60 -8.71 24.34
N THR A 141 -11.81 -9.97 23.94
CA THR A 141 -12.64 -10.93 24.68
C THR A 141 -12.09 -11.16 26.09
N LEU A 142 -10.78 -11.37 26.22
CA LEU A 142 -10.12 -11.54 27.51
C LEU A 142 -10.36 -10.33 28.44
N ILE A 143 -10.25 -9.11 27.91
CA ILE A 143 -10.39 -7.89 28.73
C ILE A 143 -11.85 -7.60 29.07
N THR A 144 -12.77 -7.80 28.13
CA THR A 144 -14.18 -7.36 28.26
C THR A 144 -15.12 -8.42 28.82
N SER A 145 -14.78 -9.70 28.69
CA SER A 145 -15.65 -10.82 29.09
C SER A 145 -15.07 -11.64 30.25
N ASP A 146 -13.76 -11.86 30.28
CA ASP A 146 -13.15 -12.77 31.25
C ASP A 146 -12.73 -12.09 32.57
N LEU A 147 -12.57 -10.77 32.55
CA LEU A 147 -12.16 -10.01 33.73
C LEU A 147 -13.35 -9.51 34.55
N PRO A 148 -13.21 -9.44 35.89
CA PRO A 148 -14.26 -8.92 36.75
C PRO A 148 -14.50 -7.43 36.52
N ILE A 149 -15.73 -7.11 36.07
CA ILE A 149 -16.22 -5.74 35.84
C ILE A 149 -17.10 -5.30 37.00
N SER A 150 -16.81 -4.15 37.59
CA SER A 150 -17.67 -3.49 38.58
C SER A 150 -17.77 -2.01 38.26
N ASN A 151 -18.98 -1.45 38.19
CA ASN A 151 -19.22 -0.01 37.92
C ASN A 151 -18.48 0.51 36.66
N ASN A 152 -18.49 -0.25 35.55
CA ASN A 152 -17.76 0.08 34.32
C ASN A 152 -16.23 0.19 34.46
N VAL A 153 -15.67 -0.41 35.52
CA VAL A 153 -14.24 -0.50 35.78
C VAL A 153 -13.84 -1.97 35.78
N ILE A 154 -12.83 -2.30 34.97
CA ILE A 154 -12.22 -3.63 34.87
C ILE A 154 -11.08 -3.69 35.89
N LYS A 155 -11.03 -4.73 36.73
CA LYS A 155 -9.92 -4.96 37.67
C LYS A 155 -8.85 -5.85 37.04
N LEU A 156 -7.63 -5.33 36.95
CA LEU A 156 -6.49 -5.97 36.27
C LEU A 156 -5.57 -6.73 37.23
N SER A 157 -5.62 -6.42 38.53
CA SER A 157 -4.62 -6.80 39.54
C SER A 157 -4.28 -8.29 39.59
N ASN A 158 -5.25 -9.18 39.45
CA ASN A 158 -5.03 -10.63 39.58
C ASN A 158 -4.68 -11.31 38.25
N HIS A 159 -4.78 -10.59 37.13
CA HIS A 159 -4.64 -11.14 35.77
C HIS A 159 -3.54 -10.43 34.97
N LYS A 160 -2.74 -9.57 35.60
CA LYS A 160 -1.67 -8.79 34.93
C LYS A 160 -0.71 -9.65 34.13
N THR A 161 -0.32 -10.82 34.64
CA THR A 161 0.59 -11.73 33.94
C THR A 161 -0.03 -12.25 32.64
N VAL A 162 -1.28 -12.72 32.69
CA VAL A 162 -2.00 -13.22 31.51
C VAL A 162 -2.22 -12.12 30.47
N ILE A 163 -2.60 -10.92 30.93
CA ILE A 163 -2.78 -9.75 30.06
C ILE A 163 -1.46 -9.38 29.38
N LYS A 164 -0.36 -9.38 30.13
CA LYS A 164 0.97 -9.08 29.60
C LYS A 164 1.45 -10.13 28.58
N ASP A 165 1.22 -11.41 28.85
CA ASP A 165 1.60 -12.48 27.92
C ASP A 165 0.81 -12.38 26.61
N GLN A 166 -0.50 -12.11 26.69
CA GLN A 166 -1.33 -11.93 25.50
C GLN A 166 -0.99 -10.64 24.75
N SER A 167 -0.64 -9.57 25.47
CA SER A 167 -0.14 -8.33 24.86
C SER A 167 1.18 -8.52 24.12
N ASN A 168 2.10 -9.30 24.68
CA ASN A 168 3.35 -9.68 24.02
C ASN A 168 3.09 -10.47 22.73
N LEU A 169 2.10 -11.37 22.73
CA LEU A 169 1.70 -12.09 21.51
C LEU A 169 1.17 -11.15 20.43
N ILE A 170 0.39 -10.12 20.79
CA ILE A 170 -0.05 -9.10 19.84
C ILE A 170 1.13 -8.30 19.29
N HIS A 171 2.07 -7.86 20.14
CA HIS A 171 3.27 -7.17 19.68
C HIS A 171 4.07 -8.05 18.69
N GLN A 172 4.21 -9.35 18.97
CA GLN A 172 4.85 -10.29 18.05
C GLN A 172 4.08 -10.43 16.73
N ASP A 173 2.76 -10.53 16.77
CA ASP A 173 1.93 -10.63 15.57
C ASP A 173 1.95 -9.34 14.74
N ILE A 174 2.06 -8.16 15.34
CA ILE A 174 2.26 -6.88 14.62
C ILE A 174 3.62 -6.90 13.91
N VAL A 175 4.69 -7.32 14.59
CA VAL A 175 6.04 -7.40 14.01
C VAL A 175 6.10 -8.44 12.89
N ASN A 176 5.48 -9.60 13.07
CA ASN A 176 5.44 -10.65 12.04
C ASN A 176 4.62 -10.18 10.84
N SER A 177 3.50 -9.51 11.07
CA SER A 177 2.72 -8.90 9.99
C SER A 177 3.55 -7.87 9.21
N LEU A 178 4.30 -6.99 9.90
CA LEU A 178 5.21 -6.05 9.25
C LEU A 178 6.28 -6.73 8.39
N LYS A 179 6.86 -7.84 8.86
CA LYS A 179 7.85 -8.62 8.09
C LYS A 179 7.22 -9.22 6.84
N GLU A 180 6.11 -9.94 7.00
CA GLU A 180 5.41 -10.56 5.86
C GLU A 180 4.97 -9.51 4.83
N ILE A 181 4.53 -8.33 5.29
CA ILE A 181 4.18 -7.22 4.42
C ILE A 181 5.39 -6.69 3.64
N ASN A 182 6.55 -6.54 4.29
CA ASN A 182 7.78 -6.12 3.61
C ASN A 182 8.28 -7.17 2.61
N ASP A 183 8.01 -8.46 2.84
CA ASP A 183 8.38 -9.53 1.89
C ASP A 183 7.43 -9.56 0.67
N ILE A 184 6.19 -9.07 0.82
CA ILE A 184 5.18 -9.02 -0.25
C ILE A 184 5.33 -7.78 -1.15
N LEU A 185 5.84 -6.66 -0.61
CA LEU A 185 5.89 -5.34 -1.26
C LEU A 185 7.23 -5.05 -1.95
#